data_AF-A0A7W8VHM2-F1
#
_entry.id   AF-A0A7W8VHM2-F1
#
_cell.length_a   1.000
_cell.length_b   1.000
_cell.length_c   1.000
_cell.angle_alpha   90.00
_cell.angle_beta   90.00
_cell.angle_gamma   90.00
#
_symmetry.space_group_name_H-M   'P 1'
#
loop_
_entity.id
_entity.type
_entity.pdbx_description
1 polymer ?
#
loop_
_entity_poly.entity_id
_entity_poly.type
_entity_poly.pdbx_seq_one_letter_code
_entity_poly.pdbx_strand_id
1 'polypeptide(L)'
;MKIKTLLVFVAGSAIALTITAVHYGDLQGGWSWQNIWVGPVRVTFPFFAGLLIYRLNLLVNIKFPFLLTSLLLLVVFVVPHIPRFRTNGLFDAACVILVFPLIISIGAGSQVKGKLAAACLFMGQISYPLYLLHYPFVHPYIHWVTDKKPGSTMAALVACILILSLIVGSWIILKVYDIPVRKKLARLRNPTRGQ
;
A
#
# COMPACT_ATOMS: atom_id res chain seq x y z
N MET A 1 2.02 14.94 22.29
CA MET A 1 1.84 15.98 21.24
C MET A 1 0.43 16.55 21.33
N LYS A 2 0.27 17.87 21.47
CA LYS A 2 -1.05 18.53 21.51
C LYS A 2 -1.73 18.46 20.12
N ILE A 3 -3.06 18.48 20.05
CA ILE A 3 -3.81 18.40 18.78
C ILE A 3 -3.42 19.55 17.82
N LYS A 4 -3.24 20.77 18.35
CA LYS A 4 -2.79 21.93 17.55
C LYS A 4 -1.45 21.66 16.85
N THR A 5 -0.49 21.08 17.57
CA THR A 5 0.82 20.70 17.01
C THR A 5 0.66 19.64 15.91
N LEU A 6 -0.21 18.65 16.12
CA LEU A 6 -0.48 17.62 15.11
C LEU A 6 -1.08 18.21 13.82
N LEU A 7 -2.02 19.15 13.93
CA LEU A 7 -2.61 19.82 12.77
C LEU A 7 -1.56 20.59 11.97
N VAL A 8 -0.60 21.24 12.64
CA VAL A 8 0.52 21.92 11.97
C VAL A 8 1.37 20.91 11.18
N PHE A 9 1.68 19.75 11.76
CA PHE A 9 2.42 18.70 11.05
C PHE A 9 1.64 18.12 9.86
N VAL A 10 0.33 17.92 10.00
CA VAL A 10 -0.52 17.46 8.90
C VAL A 10 -0.56 18.49 7.77
N ALA A 11 -0.80 19.77 8.08
CA ALA A 11 -0.83 20.83 7.08
C ALA A 11 0.53 21.02 6.38
N GLY A 12 1.61 21.08 7.14
CA GLY A 12 2.97 21.23 6.59
C GLY A 12 3.38 20.05 5.71
N SER A 13 3.08 18.82 6.13
CA SER A 13 3.37 17.62 5.33
C SER A 13 2.48 17.49 4.10
N ALA A 14 1.22 17.96 4.14
CA ALA A 14 0.35 18.02 2.96
C ALA A 14 0.88 19.00 1.91
N ILE A 15 1.38 20.15 2.34
CA ILE A 15 2.02 21.14 1.45
C ILE A 15 3.27 20.55 0.82
N ALA A 16 4.17 19.97 1.63
CA ALA A 16 5.39 19.35 1.14
C ALA A 16 5.11 18.22 0.12
N LEU A 17 4.10 17.38 0.40
CA LEU A 17 3.65 16.34 -0.49
C LEU A 17 3.13 16.91 -1.81
N THR A 18 2.29 17.94 -1.76
CA THR A 18 1.70 18.57 -2.95
C THR A 18 2.77 19.23 -3.82
N ILE A 19 3.72 19.97 -3.20
CA ILE A 19 4.85 20.58 -3.92
C ILE A 19 5.67 19.49 -4.62
N THR A 20 5.98 18.41 -3.92
CA THR A 20 6.76 17.29 -4.46
C THR A 20 6.02 16.63 -5.63
N ALA A 21 4.72 16.39 -5.49
CA ALA A 21 3.91 15.77 -6.53
C ALA A 21 3.81 16.65 -7.78
N VAL A 22 3.64 17.97 -7.62
CA VAL A 22 3.60 18.92 -8.76
C VAL A 22 4.97 19.04 -9.42
N HIS A 23 6.05 19.01 -8.65
CA HIS A 23 7.42 19.11 -9.15
C HIS A 23 7.82 17.91 -10.01
N TYR A 24 7.53 16.68 -9.54
CA TYR A 24 7.88 15.46 -10.26
C TYR A 24 6.80 15.01 -11.27
N GLY A 25 5.58 15.54 -11.17
CA GLY A 25 4.45 15.10 -11.98
C GLY A 25 3.82 13.78 -11.52
N ASP A 26 4.38 13.15 -10.48
CA ASP A 26 3.90 11.93 -9.84
C ASP A 26 4.42 11.83 -8.38
N LEU A 27 3.99 10.81 -7.65
CA LEU A 27 4.50 10.46 -6.32
C LEU A 27 5.28 9.13 -6.29
N GLN A 28 5.88 8.69 -7.42
CA GLN A 28 6.63 7.43 -7.51
C GLN A 28 8.09 7.54 -7.06
N GLY A 29 8.59 8.74 -6.77
CA GLY A 29 9.95 8.96 -6.26
C GLY A 29 10.23 8.37 -4.87
N GLY A 30 11.49 8.39 -4.45
CA GLY A 30 11.95 7.91 -3.14
C GLY A 30 12.66 6.56 -3.15
N TRP A 31 12.90 5.98 -4.33
CA TRP A 31 13.57 4.68 -4.49
C TRP A 31 14.98 4.79 -5.09
N SER A 32 15.35 5.93 -5.70
CA SER A 32 16.68 6.15 -6.26
C SER A 32 17.50 7.11 -5.40
N TRP A 33 18.82 7.03 -5.49
CA TRP A 33 19.73 7.93 -4.76
C TRP A 33 19.46 9.42 -5.05
N GLN A 34 19.01 9.73 -6.27
CA GLN A 34 18.75 11.09 -6.74
C GLN A 34 17.47 11.69 -6.13
N ASN A 35 16.50 10.84 -5.78
CA ASN A 35 15.19 11.26 -5.27
C ASN A 35 14.87 10.68 -3.88
N ILE A 36 15.87 10.20 -3.15
CA ILE A 36 15.70 9.53 -1.84
C ILE A 36 14.95 10.41 -0.82
N TRP A 37 15.11 11.73 -0.91
CA TRP A 37 14.43 12.71 -0.06
C TRP A 37 12.90 12.73 -0.23
N VAL A 38 12.38 12.25 -1.37
CA VAL A 38 10.93 12.10 -1.60
C VAL A 38 10.33 11.03 -0.70
N GLY A 39 11.11 10.02 -0.30
CA GLY A 39 10.66 8.94 0.59
C GLY A 39 10.10 9.46 1.91
N PRO A 40 10.87 10.22 2.70
CA PRO A 40 10.37 10.87 3.91
C PRO A 40 9.10 11.69 3.70
N VAL A 41 9.02 12.49 2.63
CA VAL A 41 7.84 13.32 2.33
C VAL A 41 6.59 12.44 2.15
N ARG A 42 6.71 11.34 1.39
CA ARG A 42 5.63 10.38 1.14
C ARG A 42 5.14 9.66 2.39
N VAL A 43 6.01 9.46 3.39
CA VAL A 43 5.66 8.77 4.64
C VAL A 43 5.09 9.73 5.67
N THR A 44 5.58 10.98 5.71
CA THR A 44 5.28 11.93 6.77
C THR A 44 3.80 12.31 6.82
N PHE A 45 3.20 12.64 5.67
CA PHE A 45 1.77 13.00 5.64
C PHE A 45 0.85 11.83 6.05
N PRO A 46 0.89 10.64 5.41
CA PRO A 46 0.01 9.54 5.77
C PRO A 46 0.15 9.11 7.24
N PHE A 47 1.36 9.19 7.79
CA PHE A 47 1.60 8.90 9.21
C PHE A 47 0.86 9.87 10.13
N PHE A 48 1.03 11.18 9.94
CA PHE A 48 0.36 12.17 10.79
C PHE A 48 -1.15 12.24 10.54
N ALA A 49 -1.60 12.05 9.30
CA ALA A 49 -3.02 11.96 8.97
C ALA A 49 -3.68 10.75 9.68
N GLY A 50 -3.04 9.58 9.65
CA GLY A 50 -3.50 8.40 10.38
C GLY A 50 -3.54 8.62 11.90
N LEU A 51 -2.50 9.26 12.46
CA LEU A 51 -2.48 9.62 13.88
C LEU A 51 -3.59 10.62 14.25
N LEU A 52 -3.89 11.57 13.37
CA LEU A 52 -4.98 12.53 13.56
C LEU A 52 -6.33 11.83 13.57
N ILE A 53 -6.59 10.94 12.60
CA ILE A 53 -7.80 10.11 12.55
C ILE A 53 -7.97 9.33 13.85
N TYR A 54 -6.91 8.64 14.30
CA TYR A 54 -6.94 7.86 15.53
C TYR A 54 -7.24 8.72 16.77
N ARG A 55 -6.61 9.88 16.90
CA ARG A 55 -6.76 10.73 18.09
C ARG A 55 -8.09 11.46 18.17
N LEU A 56 -8.63 11.89 17.04
CA LEU A 56 -9.91 12.56 16.96
C LEU A 56 -11.08 11.57 16.85
N ASN A 57 -10.79 10.26 16.86
CA ASN A 57 -11.76 9.20 16.67
C ASN A 57 -12.64 9.46 15.42
N LEU A 58 -12.01 9.91 14.33
CA LEU A 58 -12.69 10.20 13.04
C LEU A 58 -12.97 8.88 12.32
N LEU A 59 -13.80 8.04 12.93
CA LEU A 59 -14.18 6.73 12.43
C LEU A 59 -15.56 6.85 11.78
N VAL A 60 -15.63 6.50 10.49
CA VAL A 60 -16.88 6.56 9.72
C VAL A 60 -17.47 5.16 9.66
N ASN A 61 -18.63 4.97 10.28
CA ASN A 61 -19.35 3.70 10.25
C ASN A 61 -20.45 3.73 9.18
N ILE A 62 -20.38 2.79 8.24
CA ILE A 62 -21.34 2.64 7.14
C ILE A 62 -21.74 1.18 6.98
N LYS A 63 -22.91 0.93 6.37
CA LYS A 63 -23.49 -0.41 6.23
C LYS A 63 -22.63 -1.37 5.38
N PHE A 64 -21.99 -0.87 4.32
CA PHE A 64 -21.21 -1.68 3.36
C PHE A 64 -19.79 -1.15 3.19
N PRO A 65 -18.94 -1.23 4.24
CA PRO A 65 -17.62 -0.60 4.25
C PRO A 65 -16.67 -1.22 3.23
N PHE A 66 -16.71 -2.55 3.09
CA PHE A 66 -15.86 -3.27 2.14
C PHE A 66 -16.16 -2.88 0.70
N LEU A 67 -17.44 -2.80 0.33
CA LEU A 67 -17.84 -2.46 -1.03
C LEU A 67 -17.45 -1.02 -1.37
N LEU A 68 -17.72 -0.07 -0.47
CA LEU A 68 -17.40 1.33 -0.72
C LEU A 68 -15.89 1.57 -0.80
N THR A 69 -15.11 1.01 0.13
CA THR A 69 -13.64 1.15 0.10
C THR A 69 -13.03 0.50 -1.14
N SER A 70 -13.54 -0.67 -1.55
CA SER A 70 -13.12 -1.33 -2.79
C SER A 70 -13.47 -0.49 -4.02
N LEU A 71 -14.66 0.11 -4.07
CA LEU A 71 -15.08 0.97 -5.17
C LEU A 71 -14.22 2.24 -5.25
N LEU A 72 -13.94 2.89 -4.12
CA LEU A 72 -13.07 4.06 -4.07
C LEU A 72 -11.66 3.73 -4.58
N LEU A 73 -11.09 2.59 -4.15
CA LEU A 73 -9.80 2.13 -4.66
C LEU A 73 -9.83 1.84 -6.17
N LEU A 74 -10.88 1.16 -6.64
CA LEU A 74 -11.05 0.88 -8.06
C LEU A 74 -11.10 2.17 -8.89
N VAL A 75 -11.88 3.17 -8.45
CA VAL A 75 -11.97 4.47 -9.12
C VAL A 75 -10.59 5.12 -9.19
N VAL A 76 -9.83 5.13 -8.10
CA VAL A 76 -8.47 5.70 -8.10
C VAL A 76 -7.54 4.96 -9.07
N PHE A 77 -7.62 3.63 -9.14
CA PHE A 77 -6.72 2.81 -9.96
C PHE A 77 -7.06 2.76 -11.44
N VAL A 78 -8.31 3.03 -11.83
CA VAL A 78 -8.73 3.04 -13.23
C VAL A 78 -8.36 4.35 -13.94
N VAL A 79 -8.15 5.44 -13.19
CA VAL A 79 -7.73 6.73 -13.78
C VAL A 79 -6.37 6.56 -14.46
N PRO A 80 -6.28 6.79 -15.79
CA PRO A 80 -5.04 6.58 -16.51
C PRO A 80 -4.02 7.66 -16.16
N HIS A 81 -2.77 7.26 -15.97
CA HIS A 81 -1.66 8.20 -15.82
C HIS A 81 -1.23 8.72 -17.21
N ILE A 82 -1.36 10.03 -17.45
CA ILE A 82 -1.06 10.64 -18.76
C ILE A 82 0.26 11.43 -18.68
N PRO A 83 1.41 10.93 -19.20
CA PRO A 83 2.75 11.43 -18.87
C PRO A 83 3.04 12.92 -19.12
N ARG A 84 2.24 13.60 -19.95
CA ARG A 84 2.42 15.02 -20.29
C ARG A 84 1.67 16.00 -19.37
N PHE A 85 0.85 15.51 -18.46
CA PHE A 85 0.00 16.37 -17.64
C PHE A 85 0.51 16.46 -16.20
N ARG A 86 0.86 17.68 -15.77
CA ARG A 86 1.14 18.00 -14.36
C ARG A 86 -0.04 17.72 -13.43
N THR A 87 -1.23 17.51 -13.97
CA THR A 87 -2.43 17.13 -13.20
C THR A 87 -2.30 15.75 -12.57
N ASN A 88 -1.42 14.87 -13.06
CA ASN A 88 -1.22 13.56 -12.44
C ASN A 88 -0.66 13.69 -11.02
N GLY A 89 0.37 14.52 -10.82
CA GLY A 89 0.91 14.78 -9.49
C GLY A 89 -0.13 15.40 -8.55
N LEU A 90 -0.96 16.32 -9.06
CA LEU A 90 -2.05 16.89 -8.26
C LEU A 90 -3.13 15.85 -7.92
N PHE A 91 -3.44 14.95 -8.86
CA PHE A 91 -4.35 13.82 -8.65
C PHE A 91 -3.79 12.85 -7.60
N ASP A 92 -2.52 12.46 -7.70
CA ASP A 92 -1.83 11.61 -6.73
C ASP A 92 -1.86 12.24 -5.33
N ALA A 93 -1.52 13.53 -5.24
CA ALA A 93 -1.58 14.28 -3.98
C ALA A 93 -3.01 14.34 -3.42
N ALA A 94 -4.02 14.62 -4.25
CA ALA A 94 -5.42 14.64 -3.83
C ALA A 94 -5.88 13.26 -3.34
N CYS A 95 -5.46 12.18 -4.00
CA CYS A 95 -5.74 10.81 -3.57
C CYS A 95 -5.14 10.53 -2.20
N VAL A 96 -3.86 10.90 -2.00
CA VAL A 96 -3.17 10.69 -0.72
C VAL A 96 -3.74 11.58 0.40
N ILE A 97 -4.11 12.82 0.11
CA ILE A 97 -4.56 13.79 1.13
C ILE A 97 -6.03 13.60 1.51
N LEU A 98 -6.87 13.19 0.56
CA LEU A 98 -8.33 13.15 0.74
C LEU A 98 -8.87 11.72 0.69
N VAL A 99 -8.57 10.99 -0.38
CA VAL A 99 -9.23 9.70 -0.65
C VAL A 99 -8.73 8.59 0.28
N PHE A 100 -7.41 8.44 0.45
CA PHE A 100 -6.86 7.39 1.31
C PHE A 100 -7.17 7.59 2.79
N PRO A 101 -7.10 8.80 3.38
CA PRO A 101 -7.52 9.03 4.76
C PRO A 101 -9.01 8.72 4.98
N LEU A 102 -9.87 9.02 4.00
CA LEU A 102 -11.28 8.64 4.03
C LEU A 102 -11.46 7.11 3.99
N ILE A 103 -10.76 6.41 3.11
CA ILE A 103 -10.78 4.93 3.05
C ILE A 103 -10.33 4.33 4.39
N ILE A 104 -9.27 4.87 4.99
CA ILE A 104 -8.75 4.42 6.29
C ILE A 104 -9.78 4.69 7.40
N SER A 105 -10.41 5.86 7.42
CA SER A 105 -11.45 6.23 8.39
C SER A 105 -12.66 5.28 8.33
N ILE A 106 -13.13 4.95 7.12
CA ILE A 106 -14.22 4.00 6.88
C ILE A 106 -13.80 2.57 7.28
N GLY A 107 -12.61 2.16 6.84
CA GLY A 107 -12.09 0.81 7.10
C GLY A 107 -11.85 0.55 8.58
N ALA A 108 -11.32 1.53 9.31
CA ALA A 108 -11.08 1.42 10.75
C ALA A 108 -12.36 1.55 11.59
N GLY A 109 -13.35 2.31 11.10
CA GLY A 109 -14.62 2.54 11.81
C GLY A 109 -15.65 1.42 11.66
N SER A 110 -15.35 0.39 10.88
CA SER A 110 -16.31 -0.64 10.51
C SER A 110 -15.80 -2.05 10.80
N GLN A 111 -16.74 -2.98 11.00
CA GLN A 111 -16.41 -4.39 11.23
C GLN A 111 -16.97 -5.27 10.12
N VAL A 112 -16.08 -5.91 9.39
CA VAL A 112 -16.42 -7.00 8.47
C VAL A 112 -16.54 -8.29 9.28
N LYS A 113 -17.64 -9.05 9.11
CA LYS A 113 -17.90 -10.30 9.83
C LYS A 113 -18.04 -11.49 8.88
N GLY A 114 -17.88 -12.70 9.42
CA GLY A 114 -18.13 -13.96 8.72
C GLY A 114 -17.10 -14.31 7.64
N LYS A 115 -17.55 -15.00 6.58
CA LYS A 115 -16.68 -15.52 5.50
C LYS A 115 -15.89 -14.42 4.78
N LEU A 116 -16.50 -13.23 4.61
CA LEU A 116 -15.85 -12.09 3.97
C LEU A 116 -14.62 -11.62 4.77
N ALA A 117 -14.73 -11.59 6.11
CA ALA A 117 -13.61 -11.22 6.98
C ALA A 117 -12.44 -12.21 6.86
N ALA A 118 -12.75 -13.52 6.77
CA ALA A 118 -11.74 -14.54 6.57
C ALA A 118 -11.03 -14.40 5.21
N ALA A 119 -11.76 -14.07 4.14
CA ALA A 119 -11.19 -13.80 2.83
C ALA A 119 -10.28 -12.56 2.84
N CYS A 120 -10.73 -11.45 3.44
CA CYS A 120 -9.92 -10.23 3.59
C CYS A 120 -8.62 -10.51 4.38
N LEU A 121 -8.72 -11.26 5.47
CA LEU A 121 -7.55 -11.64 6.27
C LEU A 121 -6.58 -12.51 5.48
N PHE A 122 -7.09 -13.49 4.73
CA PHE A 122 -6.28 -14.36 3.89
C PHE A 122 -5.54 -13.57 2.79
N MET A 123 -6.28 -12.71 2.07
CA MET A 123 -5.69 -11.84 1.04
C MET A 123 -4.63 -10.89 1.63
N GLY A 124 -4.91 -10.29 2.79
CA GLY A 124 -3.95 -9.42 3.49
C GLY A 124 -2.72 -10.15 4.03
N GLN A 125 -2.83 -11.43 4.37
CA GLN A 125 -1.67 -12.22 4.79
C GLN A 125 -0.77 -12.60 3.61
N ILE A 126 -1.34 -12.90 2.45
CA ILE A 126 -0.57 -13.24 1.23
C ILE A 126 0.06 -12.01 0.59
N SER A 127 -0.60 -10.85 0.66
CA SER A 127 -0.10 -9.64 0.01
C SER A 127 1.27 -9.21 0.53
N TYR A 128 1.59 -9.47 1.80
CA TYR A 128 2.89 -9.09 2.39
C TYR A 128 4.08 -9.89 1.80
N PRO A 129 4.10 -11.23 1.84
CA PRO A 129 5.14 -12.00 1.14
C PRO A 129 5.16 -11.76 -0.37
N LEU A 130 3.99 -11.57 -1.00
CA LEU A 130 3.92 -11.25 -2.43
C LEU A 130 4.57 -9.91 -2.74
N TYR A 131 4.34 -8.89 -1.90
CA TYR A 131 5.00 -7.60 -2.01
C TYR A 131 6.53 -7.72 -1.87
N LEU A 132 7.03 -8.58 -0.97
CA LEU A 132 8.46 -8.81 -0.84
C LEU A 132 9.06 -9.52 -2.06
N LEU A 133 8.36 -10.53 -2.57
CA LEU A 133 8.88 -11.38 -3.64
C LEU A 133 8.71 -10.80 -5.04
N HIS A 134 7.69 -9.99 -5.33
CA HIS A 134 7.43 -9.64 -6.74
C HIS A 134 8.57 -8.84 -7.39
N TYR A 135 9.13 -7.81 -6.73
CA TYR A 135 10.17 -6.95 -7.31
C TYR A 135 11.38 -7.74 -7.84
N PRO A 136 12.05 -8.60 -7.03
CA PRO A 136 13.21 -9.35 -7.49
C PRO A 136 12.97 -10.27 -8.69
N PHE A 137 11.74 -10.72 -8.93
CA PHE A 137 11.43 -11.66 -10.01
C PHE A 137 10.78 -11.00 -11.24
N VAL A 138 9.98 -9.94 -11.03
CA VAL A 138 9.36 -9.19 -12.12
C VAL A 138 10.39 -8.37 -12.89
N HIS A 139 11.41 -7.80 -12.22
CA HIS A 139 12.45 -7.03 -12.90
C HIS A 139 13.22 -7.86 -13.94
N PRO A 140 13.78 -9.04 -13.62
CA PRO A 140 14.42 -9.90 -14.62
C PRO A 140 13.49 -10.28 -15.78
N TYR A 141 12.20 -10.50 -15.51
CA TYR A 141 11.22 -10.76 -16.56
C TYR A 141 11.04 -9.56 -17.50
N ILE A 142 10.90 -8.35 -16.96
CA ILE A 142 10.81 -7.12 -17.76
C ILE A 142 12.08 -6.92 -18.60
N HIS A 143 13.26 -7.14 -18.01
CA HIS A 143 14.54 -7.09 -18.73
C HIS A 143 14.58 -8.10 -19.88
N TRP A 144 14.23 -9.36 -19.62
CA TRP A 144 14.18 -10.39 -20.65
C TRP A 144 13.22 -10.04 -21.80
N VAL A 145 12.02 -9.55 -21.50
CA VAL A 145 11.04 -9.14 -22.54
C VAL A 145 11.59 -7.97 -23.36
N THR A 146 12.24 -6.99 -22.72
CA THR A 146 12.77 -5.80 -23.39
C THR A 146 13.95 -6.14 -24.29
N ASP A 147 14.86 -7.00 -23.82
CA ASP A 147 16.10 -7.35 -24.52
C ASP A 147 15.88 -8.39 -25.62
N LYS A 148 15.07 -9.42 -25.34
CA LYS A 148 14.87 -10.56 -26.26
C LYS A 148 13.63 -10.45 -27.13
N LYS A 149 12.69 -9.56 -26.79
CA LYS A 149 11.45 -9.31 -27.54
C LYS A 149 10.75 -10.62 -27.97
N PRO A 150 10.46 -11.52 -27.01
CA PRO A 150 9.81 -12.79 -27.30
C PRO A 150 8.43 -12.57 -27.92
N GLY A 151 7.93 -13.56 -28.68
CA GLY A 151 6.56 -13.53 -29.20
C GLY A 151 5.54 -13.35 -28.07
N SER A 152 4.42 -12.66 -28.36
CA SER A 152 3.41 -12.29 -27.36
C SER A 152 2.88 -13.48 -26.56
N THR A 153 2.65 -14.61 -27.22
CA THR A 153 2.20 -15.86 -26.56
C THR A 153 3.23 -16.38 -25.56
N MET A 154 4.52 -16.37 -25.92
CA MET A 154 5.59 -16.84 -25.03
C MET A 154 5.75 -15.90 -23.84
N ALA A 155 5.72 -14.59 -24.07
CA ALA A 155 5.76 -13.58 -23.01
C ALA A 155 4.60 -13.77 -22.02
N ALA A 156 3.37 -13.91 -22.54
CA ALA A 156 2.19 -14.12 -21.72
C ALA A 156 2.26 -15.42 -20.91
N LEU A 157 2.71 -16.52 -21.51
CA LEU A 157 2.85 -17.81 -20.84
C LEU A 157 3.89 -17.73 -19.69
N VAL A 158 5.05 -17.12 -19.94
CA VAL A 158 6.08 -16.91 -18.91
C VAL A 158 5.55 -16.01 -17.80
N ALA A 159 4.81 -14.94 -18.14
CA ALA A 159 4.19 -14.06 -17.15
C ALA A 159 3.17 -14.81 -16.26
N CYS A 160 2.31 -15.64 -16.86
CA CYS A 160 1.34 -16.44 -16.11
C CYS A 160 2.03 -17.42 -15.15
N ILE A 161 3.08 -18.11 -15.62
CA ILE A 161 3.87 -19.02 -14.78
C ILE A 161 4.55 -18.25 -13.65
N LEU A 162 5.13 -17.08 -13.94
CA LEU A 162 5.79 -16.23 -12.96
C LEU A 162 4.81 -15.78 -11.87
N ILE A 163 3.64 -15.28 -12.25
CA ILE A 163 2.60 -14.83 -11.32
C ILE A 163 2.14 -16.00 -10.44
N LEU A 164 1.85 -17.16 -11.02
CA LEU A 164 1.44 -18.33 -10.26
C LEU A 164 2.54 -18.79 -9.28
N SER A 165 3.80 -18.80 -9.74
CA SER A 165 4.96 -19.14 -8.92
C SER A 165 5.15 -18.17 -7.76
N LEU A 166 4.94 -16.87 -7.99
CA LEU A 166 5.00 -15.85 -6.93
C LEU A 166 3.89 -16.03 -5.91
N ILE A 167 2.66 -16.34 -6.33
CA ILE A 167 1.54 -16.58 -5.41
C ILE A 167 1.81 -17.83 -4.55
N VAL A 168 2.22 -18.93 -5.18
CA VAL A 168 2.55 -20.19 -4.48
C VAL A 168 3.73 -19.98 -3.53
N GLY A 169 4.82 -19.36 -4.01
CA GLY A 169 5.99 -19.04 -3.21
C GLY A 169 5.65 -18.14 -2.02
N SER A 170 4.80 -17.14 -2.23
CA SER A 170 4.31 -16.24 -1.15
C SER A 170 3.55 -17.00 -0.08
N TRP A 171 2.70 -17.95 -0.48
CA TRP A 171 1.98 -18.82 0.45
C TRP A 171 2.92 -19.75 1.23
N ILE A 172 3.94 -20.32 0.58
CA ILE A 172 4.96 -21.15 1.24
C ILE A 172 5.73 -20.33 2.28
N ILE A 173 6.26 -19.15 1.91
CA ILE A 173 6.99 -18.28 2.83
C ILE A 173 6.11 -17.86 4.01
N LEU A 174 4.85 -17.52 3.75
CA LEU A 174 3.90 -17.18 4.81
C LEU A 174 3.78 -18.31 5.85
N LYS A 175 3.61 -19.55 5.39
CA LYS A 175 3.35 -20.71 6.25
C LYS A 175 4.60 -21.26 6.93
N VAL A 176 5.72 -21.32 6.21
CA VAL A 176 6.95 -21.96 6.66
C VAL A 176 7.85 -21.00 7.44
N TYR A 177 7.84 -19.71 7.10
CA TYR A 177 8.73 -18.72 7.71
C TYR A 177 8.01 -17.63 8.51
N ASP A 178 7.14 -16.83 7.87
CA ASP A 178 6.54 -15.65 8.51
C ASP A 178 5.72 -16.03 9.77
N ILE A 179 4.73 -16.92 9.63
CA ILE A 179 3.88 -17.32 10.75
C ILE A 179 4.69 -17.94 11.91
N PRO A 180 5.61 -18.91 11.69
CA PRO A 180 6.43 -19.46 12.76
C PRO A 180 7.31 -18.43 13.46
N VAL A 181 8.00 -17.58 12.70
CA VAL A 181 8.87 -16.54 13.25
C VAL A 181 8.06 -15.52 14.03
N ARG A 182 6.92 -15.07 13.50
CA ARG A 182 6.01 -14.14 14.17
C ARG A 182 5.51 -14.70 15.50
N LYS A 183 5.15 -15.99 15.55
CA LYS A 183 4.75 -16.68 16.79
C LYS A 183 5.91 -16.76 17.79
N LYS A 184 7.14 -17.07 17.33
CA LYS A 184 8.34 -17.10 18.18
C LYS A 184 8.61 -15.72 18.80
N LEU A 185 8.61 -14.66 18.00
CA LEU A 185 8.83 -13.29 18.46
C LEU A 185 7.73 -12.82 19.42
N ALA A 186 6.47 -13.16 19.15
CA ALA A 186 5.36 -12.81 20.03
C ALA A 186 5.49 -13.46 21.42
N ARG A 187 5.99 -14.71 21.49
CA ARG A 187 6.29 -15.40 22.76
C ARG A 187 7.44 -14.73 23.52
N LEU A 188 8.51 -14.34 22.82
CA LEU A 188 9.65 -13.65 23.43
C LEU A 188 9.28 -12.29 24.02
N ARG A 189 8.33 -11.57 23.39
CA ARG A 189 7.86 -10.26 23.87
C ARG A 189 6.98 -10.36 25.13
N ASN A 190 6.22 -11.45 25.30
CA ASN A 190 5.29 -11.63 26.42
C ASN A 190 5.58 -12.96 27.14
N PRO A 191 6.67 -13.07 27.93
CA PRO A 191 7.07 -14.32 28.57
C PRO A 191 6.10 -14.84 29.65
N THR A 192 5.13 -14.03 30.12
CA THR A 192 4.28 -14.31 31.29
C THR A 192 2.91 -14.94 31.00
N ARG A 193 2.65 -15.48 29.80
CA ARG A 193 1.38 -16.18 29.48
C ARG A 193 1.50 -17.72 29.41
N GLY A 194 2.49 -18.27 30.09
CA GLY A 194 2.74 -19.71 30.13
C GLY A 194 3.24 -20.17 31.50
N GLN A 195 2.46 -19.90 32.55
CA GLN A 195 2.33 -20.72 33.75
C GLN A 195 0.84 -20.85 34.05
#